data_AF-A0A970QED6-F1
#
_entry.id   AF-A0A970QED6-F1
#
_cell.length_a   1.000
_cell.length_b   1.000
_cell.length_c   1.000
_cell.angle_alpha   90.00
_cell.angle_beta   90.00
_cell.angle_gamma   90.00
#
_symmetry.space_group_name_H-M   'P 1'
#
loop_
_entity.id
_entity.type
_entity.pdbx_description
1 polymer ?
#
loop_
_entity_poly.entity_id
_entity_poly.type
_entity_poly.pdbx_seq_one_letter_code
_entity_poly.pdbx_strand_id
1 'polypeptide(L)'
;MMRMILVFTMIFAVVGVAEEATLHFEKMRIGTANFEAASIFDVDNDGVKDLFSGGFWYKGPDFKTAHKVTEIQAIQNYFDDFSNIPVDVNGDGLMDIITGGWWGLTLQWRENPGNTGEWITHDIAEVGNIERTCPCDFDNDGYPEFIPVVTPVSVFKLIRDEDGKGTGRFEKYVISGGTGGHGLGCGDINGDGRNDIILAGGWLEAPEDPYQGDAWIWHEEFELDHASLPILVYDVNGDGLNDLIYGAAHDYGLWWMEQGKDEAGKRSWTRHDIDTERSQYHDLRLVDLDNDGKLELITGKRYYAHNGSDPGADDPIGLYYFKIDGTTFTRHTIDYGEAGKASGAGIYFWVDDVDGNGWQDILAPGKDGLYLFLNQGFKDTN
;
A
#
# COMPACT_ATOMS: atom_id res chain seq x y z
N MET A 1 -58.37 58.88 5.88
CA MET A 1 -58.25 57.40 5.83
C MET A 1 -56.89 57.06 5.24
N MET A 2 -55.95 56.65 6.07
CA MET A 2 -54.55 56.41 5.69
C MET A 2 -54.41 54.98 5.19
N ARG A 3 -53.93 54.80 3.95
CA ARG A 3 -53.67 53.48 3.35
C ARG A 3 -52.37 52.91 3.94
N MET A 4 -52.46 51.74 4.53
CA MET A 4 -51.32 50.99 5.07
C MET A 4 -50.72 50.15 3.94
N ILE A 5 -49.44 50.39 3.62
CA ILE A 5 -48.65 49.59 2.67
C ILE A 5 -47.93 48.53 3.49
N LEU A 6 -48.24 47.25 3.26
CA LEU A 6 -47.46 46.13 3.79
C LEU A 6 -46.25 45.92 2.89
N VAL A 7 -45.05 46.04 3.46
CA VAL A 7 -43.79 45.62 2.84
C VAL A 7 -43.51 44.20 3.31
N PHE A 8 -43.47 43.24 2.39
CA PHE A 8 -43.01 41.88 2.65
C PHE A 8 -41.48 41.84 2.52
N THR A 9 -40.79 41.59 3.61
CA THR A 9 -39.34 41.36 3.60
C THR A 9 -39.08 39.88 3.32
N MET A 10 -38.56 39.58 2.13
CA MET A 10 -38.05 38.25 1.79
C MET A 10 -36.68 38.06 2.46
N ILE A 11 -36.57 37.09 3.36
CA ILE A 11 -35.30 36.70 3.98
C ILE A 11 -34.71 35.58 3.10
N PHE A 12 -33.60 35.84 2.44
CA PHE A 12 -32.77 34.80 1.84
C PHE A 12 -31.92 34.17 2.95
N ALA A 13 -32.19 32.90 3.27
CA ALA A 13 -31.29 32.11 4.08
C ALA A 13 -30.09 31.74 3.20
N VAL A 14 -28.94 32.35 3.48
CA VAL A 14 -27.66 31.89 2.93
C VAL A 14 -27.28 30.66 3.76
N VAL A 15 -27.43 29.47 3.19
CA VAL A 15 -26.84 28.26 3.77
C VAL A 15 -25.36 28.34 3.45
N GLY A 16 -24.55 28.70 4.45
CA GLY A 16 -23.10 28.56 4.36
C GLY A 16 -22.80 27.07 4.29
N VAL A 17 -22.19 26.62 3.19
CA VAL A 17 -21.54 25.32 3.15
C VAL A 17 -20.30 25.47 4.03
N ALA A 18 -20.25 24.75 5.15
CA ALA A 18 -19.03 24.68 5.94
C ALA A 18 -17.96 24.01 5.07
N GLU A 19 -16.79 24.63 4.97
CA GLU A 19 -15.63 24.03 4.32
C GLU A 19 -15.22 22.81 5.16
N GLU A 20 -15.11 21.64 4.51
CA GLU A 20 -14.73 20.41 5.19
C GLU A 20 -13.31 20.57 5.75
N ALA A 21 -13.13 20.22 7.03
CA ALA A 21 -11.83 20.34 7.67
C ALA A 21 -10.84 19.42 6.94
N THR A 22 -9.68 19.97 6.54
CA THR A 22 -8.66 19.22 5.81
C THR A 22 -7.48 18.94 6.72
N LEU A 23 -6.95 17.72 6.64
CA LEU A 23 -5.71 17.35 7.29
C LEU A 23 -4.54 18.20 6.78
N HIS A 24 -3.66 18.59 7.69
CA HIS A 24 -2.47 19.37 7.39
C HIS A 24 -1.23 18.49 7.53
N PHE A 25 -0.42 18.43 6.47
CA PHE A 25 0.83 17.67 6.48
C PHE A 25 2.05 18.61 6.42
N GLU A 26 3.01 18.41 7.32
CA GLU A 26 4.35 18.96 7.17
C GLU A 26 5.16 18.05 6.24
N LYS A 27 5.58 18.60 5.10
CA LYS A 27 6.39 17.88 4.12
C LYS A 27 7.88 18.05 4.40
N MET A 28 8.59 16.93 4.52
CA MET A 28 10.04 16.85 4.61
C MET A 28 10.62 16.03 3.46
N ARG A 29 11.68 16.52 2.82
CA ARG A 29 12.47 15.72 1.88
C ARG A 29 13.62 15.08 2.66
N ILE A 30 13.55 13.76 2.81
CA ILE A 30 14.51 12.97 3.59
C ILE A 30 15.77 12.71 2.77
N GLY A 31 15.60 12.32 1.49
CA GLY A 31 16.71 11.93 0.64
C GLY A 31 16.45 12.15 -0.84
N THR A 32 17.53 12.12 -1.61
CA THR A 32 17.50 12.15 -3.09
C THR A 32 17.80 10.79 -3.70
N ALA A 33 17.79 9.72 -2.89
CA ALA A 33 17.92 8.36 -3.39
C ALA A 33 16.61 7.97 -4.07
N ASN A 34 16.70 7.31 -5.22
CA ASN A 34 15.57 7.06 -6.12
C ASN A 34 15.00 5.65 -5.91
N PHE A 35 14.98 5.18 -4.67
CA PHE A 35 14.33 3.93 -4.31
C PHE A 35 12.81 4.12 -4.32
N GLU A 36 12.08 3.07 -4.69
CA GLU A 36 10.61 3.11 -4.80
C GLU A 36 9.91 2.34 -3.68
N ALA A 37 10.68 1.84 -2.71
CA ALA A 37 10.19 1.13 -1.53
C ALA A 37 10.73 1.78 -0.25
N ALA A 38 9.89 1.81 0.79
CA ALA A 38 10.26 2.32 2.11
C ALA A 38 9.41 1.71 3.23
N SER A 39 9.89 1.82 4.46
CA SER A 39 9.18 1.45 5.69
C SER A 39 9.60 2.31 6.88
N ILE A 40 8.75 2.30 7.91
CA ILE A 40 8.98 2.96 9.20
C ILE A 40 9.04 1.88 10.27
N PHE A 41 10.13 1.82 11.02
CA PHE A 41 10.31 0.91 12.18
C PHE A 41 11.53 1.34 13.00
N ASP A 42 11.63 0.87 14.24
CA ASP A 42 12.81 1.08 15.10
C ASP A 42 13.94 0.13 14.65
N VAL A 43 14.99 0.68 14.03
CA VAL A 43 16.06 -0.13 13.41
C VAL A 43 17.08 -0.58 14.46
N ASP A 44 17.34 0.23 15.49
CA ASP A 44 18.38 -0.06 16.49
C ASP A 44 17.85 -0.33 17.90
N ASN A 45 16.53 -0.53 18.03
CA ASN A 45 15.81 -0.81 19.27
C ASN A 45 16.03 0.26 20.35
N ASP A 46 16.20 1.53 19.94
CA ASP A 46 16.38 2.65 20.88
C ASP A 46 15.04 3.26 21.36
N GLY A 47 13.92 2.74 20.87
CA GLY A 47 12.56 3.17 21.17
C GLY A 47 12.07 4.33 20.32
N VAL A 48 12.88 4.79 19.34
CA VAL A 48 12.52 5.81 18.37
C VAL A 48 12.36 5.17 17.00
N LYS A 49 11.27 5.46 16.30
CA LYS A 49 11.07 4.97 14.95
C LYS A 49 12.03 5.66 13.99
N ASP A 50 12.56 4.87 13.07
CA ASP A 50 13.44 5.28 11.99
C ASP A 50 12.76 5.13 10.63
N LEU A 51 13.43 5.61 9.58
CA LEU A 51 13.00 5.38 8.20
C LEU A 51 14.00 4.45 7.50
N PHE A 52 13.49 3.53 6.70
CA PHE A 52 14.29 2.68 5.83
C PHE A 52 13.82 2.85 4.39
N SER A 53 14.77 2.96 3.45
CA SER A 53 14.46 2.92 2.02
C SER A 53 15.65 2.39 1.23
N GLY A 54 15.44 1.27 0.53
CA GLY A 54 16.47 0.64 -0.30
C GLY A 54 17.72 0.25 0.45
N GLY A 55 18.80 0.99 0.19
CA GLY A 55 20.12 0.76 0.78
C GLY A 55 20.44 1.68 1.97
N PHE A 56 19.45 2.40 2.52
CA PHE A 56 19.67 3.39 3.58
C PHE A 56 18.71 3.24 4.76
N TRP A 57 19.29 3.39 5.95
CA TRP A 57 18.60 3.65 7.21
C TRP A 57 18.77 5.13 7.58
N TYR A 58 17.69 5.82 7.88
CA TYR A 58 17.67 7.21 8.33
C TYR A 58 17.26 7.26 9.81
N LYS A 59 18.23 7.54 10.66
CA LYS A 59 18.03 7.50 12.12
C LYS A 59 17.15 8.66 12.59
N GLY A 60 16.11 8.32 13.35
CA GLY A 60 15.19 9.24 14.00
C GLY A 60 15.79 9.93 15.23
N PRO A 61 15.05 10.89 15.82
CA PRO A 61 13.75 11.40 15.34
C PRO A 61 13.88 12.52 14.30
N ASP A 62 15.10 13.02 14.03
CA ASP A 62 15.27 14.16 13.10
C ASP A 62 15.56 13.74 11.65
N PHE A 63 15.84 12.46 11.42
CA PHE A 63 16.08 11.83 10.11
C PHE A 63 17.22 12.48 9.30
N LYS A 64 18.10 13.25 9.95
CA LYS A 64 19.22 13.95 9.28
C LYS A 64 20.45 13.06 9.08
N THR A 65 20.52 11.95 9.81
CA THR A 65 21.64 11.02 9.72
C THR A 65 21.21 9.81 8.91
N ALA A 66 21.88 9.60 7.77
CA ALA A 66 21.67 8.43 6.92
C ALA A 66 22.86 7.47 7.03
N HIS A 67 22.59 6.20 7.31
CA HIS A 67 23.52 5.09 7.28
C HIS A 67 23.29 4.31 6.00
N LYS A 68 24.32 4.21 5.16
CA LYS A 68 24.30 3.30 4.02
C LYS A 68 24.50 1.87 4.53
N VAL A 69 23.50 1.03 4.33
CA VAL A 69 23.47 -0.34 4.88
C VAL A 69 23.77 -1.41 3.85
N THR A 70 23.49 -1.16 2.57
CA THR A 70 23.82 -2.10 1.49
C THR A 70 23.88 -1.41 0.12
N GLU A 71 24.49 -2.06 -0.86
CA GLU A 71 24.44 -1.67 -2.26
C GLU A 71 23.27 -2.39 -2.95
N ILE A 72 22.43 -1.63 -3.65
CA ILE A 72 21.32 -2.20 -4.42
C ILE A 72 21.67 -2.17 -5.90
N GLN A 73 21.43 -3.27 -6.60
CA GLN A 73 21.63 -3.34 -8.04
C GLN A 73 20.77 -2.27 -8.73
N ALA A 74 21.41 -1.45 -9.55
CA ALA A 74 20.74 -0.45 -10.36
C ALA A 74 20.72 -0.85 -11.84
N ILE A 75 19.54 -0.81 -12.46
CA ILE A 75 19.39 -1.01 -13.90
C ILE A 75 18.54 0.14 -14.46
N GLN A 76 19.18 0.98 -15.28
CA GLN A 76 18.59 2.24 -15.75
C GLN A 76 18.16 3.12 -14.56
N ASN A 77 16.88 3.52 -14.47
CA ASN A 77 16.36 4.31 -13.34
C ASN A 77 15.67 3.45 -12.28
N TYR A 78 15.95 2.14 -12.25
CA TYR A 78 15.45 1.25 -11.21
C TYR A 78 16.55 0.81 -10.26
N PHE A 79 16.11 0.48 -9.07
CA PHE A 79 16.86 -0.28 -8.08
C PHE A 79 16.12 -1.58 -7.81
N ASP A 80 16.87 -2.67 -7.66
CA ASP A 80 16.33 -4.02 -7.44
C ASP A 80 15.87 -4.21 -5.98
N ASP A 81 14.89 -3.39 -5.59
CA ASP A 81 14.29 -3.33 -4.27
C ASP A 81 12.84 -2.83 -4.37
N PHE A 82 11.89 -3.76 -4.43
CA PHE A 82 10.50 -3.49 -4.80
C PHE A 82 9.52 -3.61 -3.61
N SER A 83 10.04 -3.87 -2.40
CA SER A 83 9.27 -3.87 -1.15
C SER A 83 10.22 -3.78 0.04
N ASN A 84 9.86 -3.10 1.12
CA ASN A 84 10.65 -3.09 2.37
C ASN A 84 9.74 -3.51 3.52
N ILE A 85 9.64 -4.81 3.79
CA ILE A 85 8.72 -5.34 4.82
C ILE A 85 9.51 -5.65 6.09
N PRO A 86 9.31 -4.92 7.20
CA PRO A 86 10.02 -5.16 8.46
C PRO A 86 9.54 -6.46 9.14
N VAL A 87 10.45 -7.40 9.41
CA VAL A 87 10.15 -8.70 10.05
C VAL A 87 11.36 -9.18 10.85
N ASP A 88 11.17 -9.77 12.04
CA ASP A 88 12.25 -10.38 12.82
C ASP A 88 12.44 -11.79 12.25
N VAL A 89 13.29 -11.89 11.23
CA VAL A 89 13.38 -13.10 10.41
C VAL A 89 14.17 -14.17 11.13
N ASN A 90 15.21 -13.79 11.88
CA ASN A 90 16.13 -14.71 12.57
C ASN A 90 15.87 -14.85 14.09
N GLY A 91 14.91 -14.12 14.65
CA GLY A 91 14.51 -14.22 16.06
C GLY A 91 15.44 -13.51 17.05
N ASP A 92 16.32 -12.63 16.56
CA ASP A 92 17.30 -11.92 17.39
C ASP A 92 16.73 -10.65 18.06
N GLY A 93 15.49 -10.29 17.71
CA GLY A 93 14.77 -9.14 18.24
C GLY A 93 15.03 -7.84 17.49
N LEU A 94 15.79 -7.86 16.40
CA LEU A 94 15.95 -6.73 15.48
C LEU A 94 15.07 -6.94 14.26
N MET A 95 14.52 -5.85 13.73
CA MET A 95 13.75 -5.93 12.49
C MET A 95 14.70 -6.01 11.30
N ASP A 96 14.52 -7.05 10.50
CA ASP A 96 15.12 -7.25 9.18
C ASP A 96 14.18 -6.73 8.08
N ILE A 97 14.63 -6.77 6.82
CA ILE A 97 13.80 -6.39 5.67
C ILE A 97 13.60 -7.55 4.72
N ILE A 98 12.36 -7.98 4.51
CA ILE A 98 11.98 -8.85 3.38
C ILE A 98 11.75 -7.99 2.13
N THR A 99 12.38 -8.40 1.04
CA THR A 99 12.34 -7.70 -0.25
C THR A 99 12.50 -8.67 -1.42
N GLY A 100 12.32 -8.15 -2.63
CA GLY A 100 12.53 -8.84 -3.89
C GLY A 100 12.78 -7.84 -4.99
N GLY A 101 13.17 -8.34 -6.16
CA GLY A 101 13.50 -7.51 -7.28
C GLY A 101 13.27 -8.15 -8.63
N TRP A 102 13.10 -7.30 -9.64
CA TRP A 102 12.86 -7.71 -11.00
C TRP A 102 14.08 -8.40 -11.63
N TRP A 103 15.30 -7.97 -11.33
CA TRP A 103 16.52 -8.49 -11.96
C TRP A 103 17.27 -9.51 -11.11
N GLY A 104 17.17 -9.42 -9.78
CA GLY A 104 17.72 -10.42 -8.86
C GLY A 104 16.95 -11.74 -8.90
N LEU A 105 15.72 -11.73 -9.41
CA LEU A 105 14.84 -12.91 -9.58
C LEU A 105 14.56 -13.69 -8.30
N THR A 106 14.81 -13.08 -7.15
CA THR A 106 14.95 -13.76 -5.87
C THR A 106 14.18 -13.02 -4.80
N LEU A 107 13.34 -13.77 -4.07
CA LEU A 107 12.80 -13.32 -2.79
C LEU A 107 13.92 -13.45 -1.77
N GLN A 108 14.16 -12.40 -0.99
CA GLN A 108 15.35 -12.26 -0.14
C GLN A 108 15.02 -11.51 1.14
N TRP A 109 15.86 -11.64 2.16
CA TRP A 109 15.81 -10.78 3.33
C TRP A 109 17.18 -10.16 3.63
N ARG A 110 17.19 -8.97 4.23
CA ARG A 110 18.41 -8.24 4.62
C ARG A 110 18.50 -8.22 6.14
N GLU A 111 19.56 -8.83 6.65
CA GLU A 111 19.83 -9.00 8.07
C GLU A 111 20.34 -7.70 8.70
N ASN A 112 19.63 -7.24 9.73
CA ASN A 112 20.03 -6.09 10.52
C ASN A 112 21.09 -6.50 11.57
N PRO A 113 22.34 -5.99 11.49
CA PRO A 113 23.39 -6.38 12.42
C PRO A 113 23.31 -5.68 13.80
N GLY A 114 22.26 -4.89 14.05
CA GLY A 114 22.07 -4.12 15.29
C GLY A 114 23.06 -2.96 15.45
N ASN A 115 23.68 -2.52 14.35
CA ASN A 115 24.62 -1.41 14.32
C ASN A 115 24.65 -0.78 12.92
N THR A 116 25.46 0.26 12.72
CA THR A 116 25.55 0.99 11.44
C THR A 116 26.36 0.25 10.36
N GLY A 117 26.57 -1.06 10.52
CA GLY A 117 27.33 -1.91 9.62
C GLY A 117 26.53 -2.29 8.37
N GLU A 118 27.18 -3.06 7.50
CA GLU A 118 26.55 -3.61 6.29
C GLU A 118 25.50 -4.67 6.67
N TRP A 119 24.33 -4.60 6.03
CA TRP A 119 23.26 -5.58 6.17
C TRP A 119 23.47 -6.71 5.16
N ILE A 120 23.60 -7.93 5.67
CA ILE A 120 23.86 -9.10 4.84
C ILE A 120 22.55 -9.53 4.19
N THR A 121 22.58 -9.76 2.88
CA THR A 121 21.40 -10.23 2.14
C THR A 121 21.44 -11.75 2.03
N HIS A 122 20.30 -12.38 2.32
CA HIS A 122 20.08 -13.82 2.28
C HIS A 122 18.97 -14.15 1.30
N ASP A 123 19.26 -15.06 0.39
CA ASP A 123 18.26 -15.56 -0.56
C ASP A 123 17.28 -16.49 0.15
N ILE A 124 15.98 -16.24 -0.03
CA ILE A 124 14.89 -17.12 0.40
C ILE A 124 14.61 -18.13 -0.72
N ALA A 125 14.37 -17.64 -1.93
CA ALA A 125 14.16 -18.47 -3.11
C ALA A 125 14.29 -17.70 -4.42
N GLU A 126 14.87 -18.34 -5.44
CA GLU A 126 14.78 -17.90 -6.83
C GLU A 126 13.38 -18.21 -7.38
N VAL A 127 12.63 -17.17 -7.74
CA VAL A 127 11.20 -17.27 -8.10
C VAL A 127 10.86 -16.57 -9.42
N GLY A 128 11.82 -15.88 -10.03
CA GLY A 128 11.61 -15.08 -11.23
C GLY A 128 11.40 -13.60 -10.92
N ASN A 129 10.93 -12.83 -11.90
CA ASN A 129 10.79 -11.38 -11.78
C ASN A 129 9.76 -10.99 -10.71
N ILE A 130 10.22 -10.32 -9.65
CA ILE A 130 9.35 -9.81 -8.57
C ILE A 130 9.09 -8.32 -8.81
N GLU A 131 7.83 -7.94 -8.94
CA GLU A 131 7.44 -6.52 -8.99
C GLU A 131 6.97 -5.98 -7.64
N ARG A 132 6.57 -6.84 -6.72
CA ARG A 132 6.33 -6.48 -5.31
C ARG A 132 6.22 -7.76 -4.50
N THR A 133 6.65 -7.73 -3.24
CA THR A 133 6.21 -8.73 -2.27
C THR A 133 5.00 -8.21 -1.50
N CYS A 134 3.92 -8.99 -1.46
CA CYS A 134 2.72 -8.69 -0.71
C CYS A 134 2.65 -9.57 0.55
N PRO A 135 2.59 -8.99 1.76
CA PRO A 135 2.34 -9.74 2.98
C PRO A 135 0.84 -10.07 3.14
N CYS A 136 0.52 -11.26 3.64
CA CYS A 136 -0.82 -11.60 4.10
C CYS A 136 -0.78 -12.72 5.14
N ASP A 137 -1.56 -12.61 6.21
CA ASP A 137 -1.68 -13.63 7.26
C ASP A 137 -2.78 -14.63 6.87
N PHE A 138 -2.40 -15.76 6.28
CA PHE A 138 -3.37 -16.72 5.75
C PHE A 138 -3.93 -17.67 6.81
N ASP A 139 -3.19 -17.93 7.88
CA ASP A 139 -3.61 -18.84 8.94
C ASP A 139 -4.04 -18.13 10.23
N ASN A 140 -4.06 -16.79 10.23
CA ASN A 140 -4.44 -15.93 11.34
C ASN A 140 -3.56 -16.15 12.59
N ASP A 141 -2.27 -16.48 12.39
CA ASP A 141 -1.32 -16.66 13.49
C ASP A 141 -0.71 -15.33 13.99
N GLY A 142 -1.06 -14.21 13.35
CA GLY A 142 -0.57 -12.87 13.66
C GLY A 142 0.74 -12.53 12.95
N TYR A 143 1.28 -13.43 12.12
CA TYR A 143 2.47 -13.21 11.32
C TYR A 143 2.13 -13.40 9.83
N PRO A 144 2.41 -12.41 8.98
CA PRO A 144 2.12 -12.56 7.57
C PRO A 144 3.03 -13.58 6.90
N GLU A 145 2.48 -14.33 5.96
CA GLU A 145 3.23 -14.94 4.86
C GLU A 145 3.52 -13.92 3.75
N PHE A 146 4.47 -14.28 2.87
CA PHE A 146 4.97 -13.40 1.82
C PHE A 146 4.71 -13.97 0.43
N ILE A 147 4.11 -13.16 -0.44
CA ILE A 147 3.82 -13.52 -1.83
C ILE A 147 4.63 -12.61 -2.76
N PRO A 148 5.62 -13.13 -3.51
CA PRO A 148 6.48 -12.32 -4.38
C PRO A 148 5.83 -11.89 -5.70
N VAL A 149 4.51 -12.07 -5.86
CA VAL A 149 3.73 -11.71 -7.06
C VAL A 149 4.38 -12.26 -8.35
N VAL A 150 4.45 -13.59 -8.44
CA VAL A 150 5.03 -14.31 -9.58
C VAL A 150 4.08 -15.41 -10.07
N THR A 151 4.39 -16.00 -11.22
CA THR A 151 3.73 -17.21 -11.72
C THR A 151 4.70 -18.40 -11.67
N PRO A 152 4.32 -19.55 -11.06
CA PRO A 152 3.08 -19.81 -10.34
C PRO A 152 3.00 -19.06 -9.00
N VAL A 153 1.79 -18.80 -8.51
CA VAL A 153 1.56 -18.18 -7.20
C VAL A 153 2.23 -19.03 -6.12
N SER A 154 3.03 -18.39 -5.28
CA SER A 154 3.78 -19.04 -4.20
C SER A 154 3.65 -18.23 -2.92
N VAL A 155 3.36 -18.91 -1.82
CA VAL A 155 3.28 -18.36 -0.46
C VAL A 155 4.51 -18.82 0.31
N PHE A 156 5.20 -17.89 0.96
CA PHE A 156 6.38 -18.17 1.78
C PHE A 156 6.08 -17.91 3.25
N LYS A 157 6.10 -18.97 4.06
CA LYS A 157 5.91 -18.88 5.51
C LYS A 157 7.25 -18.89 6.23
N LEU A 158 7.46 -17.92 7.12
CA LEU A 158 8.61 -17.93 8.02
C LEU A 158 8.48 -19.09 9.02
N ILE A 159 9.46 -19.98 9.05
CA ILE A 159 9.52 -21.05 10.05
C ILE A 159 9.88 -20.42 11.38
N ARG A 160 9.00 -20.65 12.38
CA ARG A 160 9.21 -20.21 13.76
C ARG A 160 9.60 -21.37 14.67
N ASP A 161 10.33 -21.07 15.74
CA ASP A 161 10.66 -22.04 16.78
C ASP A 161 9.53 -22.21 17.81
N GLU A 162 9.77 -23.02 18.85
CA GLU A 162 8.78 -23.30 19.91
C GLU A 162 8.40 -22.05 20.73
N ASP A 163 9.22 -21.00 20.71
CA ASP A 163 8.97 -19.71 21.38
C ASP A 163 8.35 -18.67 20.43
N GLY A 164 8.03 -19.06 19.19
CA GLY A 164 7.45 -18.18 18.17
C GLY A 164 8.47 -17.28 17.46
N LYS A 165 9.78 -17.49 17.67
CA LYS A 165 10.83 -16.67 17.05
C LYS A 165 11.13 -17.13 15.64
N GLY A 166 11.44 -16.19 14.74
CA GLY A 166 11.89 -16.51 13.39
C GLY A 166 13.17 -17.36 13.40
N THR A 167 13.32 -18.28 12.45
CA THR A 167 14.50 -19.17 12.36
C THR A 167 15.42 -18.84 11.18
N GLY A 168 15.14 -17.76 10.45
CA GLY A 168 15.83 -17.38 9.22
C GLY A 168 15.51 -18.26 8.00
N ARG A 169 14.55 -19.18 8.13
CA ARG A 169 14.20 -20.18 7.10
C ARG A 169 12.72 -20.10 6.76
N PHE A 170 12.39 -20.38 5.50
CA PHE A 170 11.03 -20.28 4.99
C PHE A 170 10.57 -21.61 4.39
N GLU A 171 9.30 -21.92 4.58
CA GLU A 171 8.58 -22.94 3.82
C GLU A 171 7.91 -22.30 2.62
N LYS A 172 7.97 -22.98 1.46
CA LYS A 172 7.35 -22.54 0.22
C LYS A 172 6.14 -23.43 -0.09
N TYR A 173 4.99 -22.79 -0.29
CA TYR A 173 3.75 -23.42 -0.70
C TYR A 173 3.37 -22.89 -2.08
N VAL A 174 3.34 -23.77 -3.08
CA VAL A 174 2.88 -23.39 -4.44
C VAL A 174 1.38 -23.56 -4.47
N ILE A 175 0.66 -22.48 -4.82
CA ILE A 175 -0.79 -22.50 -4.90
C ILE A 175 -1.21 -22.89 -6.31
N SER A 176 -2.03 -23.92 -6.43
CA SER A 176 -2.49 -24.43 -7.71
C SER A 176 -3.71 -23.66 -8.19
N GLY A 177 -3.71 -23.29 -9.47
CA GLY A 177 -4.79 -22.53 -10.10
C GLY A 177 -4.50 -21.04 -10.24
N GLY A 178 -5.44 -20.33 -10.88
CA GLY A 178 -5.32 -18.91 -11.15
C GLY A 178 -4.37 -18.53 -12.28
N THR A 179 -4.57 -17.33 -12.79
CA THR A 179 -3.62 -16.66 -13.67
C THR A 179 -2.77 -15.75 -12.80
N GLY A 180 -1.55 -16.16 -12.46
CA GLY A 180 -0.59 -15.23 -11.85
C GLY A 180 -0.31 -14.05 -12.79
N GLY A 181 0.39 -13.03 -12.31
CA GLY A 181 0.69 -11.83 -13.10
C GLY A 181 0.65 -10.56 -12.26
N HIS A 182 0.60 -9.42 -12.94
CA HIS A 182 0.42 -8.11 -12.32
C HIS A 182 -1.00 -7.97 -11.77
N GLY A 183 -1.17 -7.33 -10.62
CA GLY A 183 -2.41 -7.31 -9.85
C GLY A 183 -2.51 -8.49 -8.89
N LEU A 184 -2.32 -8.22 -7.60
CA LEU A 184 -2.43 -9.18 -6.51
C LEU A 184 -2.99 -8.50 -5.26
N GLY A 185 -3.97 -9.09 -4.62
CA GLY A 185 -4.52 -8.69 -3.34
C GLY A 185 -4.66 -9.86 -2.39
N CYS A 186 -5.00 -9.55 -1.14
CA CYS A 186 -5.35 -10.56 -0.15
C CYS A 186 -6.46 -10.04 0.77
N GLY A 187 -7.41 -10.91 1.10
CA GLY A 187 -8.50 -10.60 2.02
C GLY A 187 -9.67 -11.55 1.86
N ASP A 188 -10.57 -11.59 2.84
CA ASP A 188 -11.76 -12.44 2.86
C ASP A 188 -12.81 -11.96 1.84
N ILE A 189 -12.76 -12.42 0.59
CA ILE A 189 -13.67 -11.93 -0.45
C ILE A 189 -15.07 -12.57 -0.34
N ASN A 190 -15.16 -13.77 0.25
CA ASN A 190 -16.39 -14.57 0.33
C ASN A 190 -17.12 -14.48 1.68
N GLY A 191 -16.53 -13.83 2.68
CA GLY A 191 -17.09 -13.61 4.01
C GLY A 191 -17.00 -14.82 4.93
N ASP A 192 -16.09 -15.76 4.67
CA ASP A 192 -15.97 -17.00 5.44
C ASP A 192 -14.92 -16.96 6.57
N GLY A 193 -14.24 -15.82 6.73
CA GLY A 193 -13.24 -15.55 7.74
C GLY A 193 -11.82 -16.02 7.39
N ARG A 194 -11.58 -16.49 6.16
CA ARG A 194 -10.24 -16.83 5.65
C ARG A 194 -9.80 -15.81 4.61
N ASN A 195 -8.52 -15.47 4.61
CA ASN A 195 -7.97 -14.57 3.61
C ASN A 195 -7.78 -15.31 2.28
N ASP A 196 -8.42 -14.80 1.23
CA ASP A 196 -8.29 -15.31 -0.15
C ASP A 196 -7.18 -14.57 -0.90
N ILE A 197 -6.74 -15.11 -2.05
CA ILE A 197 -5.80 -14.42 -2.96
C ILE A 197 -6.58 -13.83 -4.13
N ILE A 198 -6.46 -12.54 -4.35
CA ILE A 198 -7.07 -11.83 -5.46
C ILE A 198 -6.02 -11.66 -6.56
N LEU A 199 -6.36 -11.96 -7.80
CA LEU A 199 -5.51 -11.80 -8.99
C LEU A 199 -6.28 -10.99 -10.04
N ALA A 200 -5.61 -10.42 -11.06
CA ALA A 200 -6.31 -9.56 -12.03
C ALA A 200 -7.55 -10.20 -12.71
N GLY A 201 -7.54 -11.52 -12.94
CA GLY A 201 -8.62 -12.24 -13.61
C GLY A 201 -9.66 -12.92 -12.69
N GLY A 202 -9.55 -12.76 -11.37
CA GLY A 202 -10.38 -13.50 -10.43
C GLY A 202 -9.76 -13.69 -9.05
N TRP A 203 -10.16 -14.72 -8.33
CA TRP A 203 -9.65 -15.00 -6.99
C TRP A 203 -9.46 -16.50 -6.73
N LEU A 204 -8.53 -16.82 -5.85
CA LEU A 204 -8.29 -18.16 -5.33
C LEU A 204 -8.90 -18.22 -3.93
N GLU A 205 -9.89 -19.08 -3.77
CA GLU A 205 -10.54 -19.36 -2.48
C GLU A 205 -9.63 -20.20 -1.59
N ALA A 206 -9.39 -19.70 -0.38
CA ALA A 206 -8.56 -20.37 0.60
C ALA A 206 -9.25 -21.62 1.16
N PRO A 207 -8.59 -22.79 1.19
CA PRO A 207 -9.05 -23.94 1.97
C PRO A 207 -8.91 -23.67 3.47
N GLU A 208 -9.41 -24.59 4.32
CA GLU A 208 -9.23 -24.49 5.78
C GLU A 208 -7.74 -24.48 6.20
N ASP A 209 -6.89 -25.19 5.46
CA ASP A 209 -5.45 -25.20 5.64
C ASP A 209 -4.79 -24.54 4.41
N PRO A 210 -4.41 -23.25 4.48
CA PRO A 210 -3.95 -22.47 3.33
C PRO A 210 -2.65 -23.04 2.71
N TYR A 211 -1.96 -23.92 3.43
CA TYR A 211 -0.72 -24.55 2.99
C TYR A 211 -0.95 -25.81 2.13
N GLN A 212 -2.21 -26.26 1.99
CA GLN A 212 -2.60 -27.26 1.00
C GLN A 212 -2.82 -26.61 -0.37
N GLY A 213 -1.72 -26.29 -1.06
CA GLY A 213 -1.75 -25.55 -2.32
C GLY A 213 -2.67 -26.11 -3.42
N ASP A 214 -2.86 -27.44 -3.48
CA ASP A 214 -3.77 -28.10 -4.44
C ASP A 214 -5.26 -28.01 -4.06
N ALA A 215 -5.58 -27.54 -2.86
CA ALA A 215 -6.95 -27.43 -2.35
C ALA A 215 -7.58 -26.05 -2.61
N TRP A 216 -6.80 -25.06 -3.06
CA TRP A 216 -7.30 -23.75 -3.44
C TRP A 216 -8.20 -23.83 -4.68
N ILE A 217 -9.27 -23.05 -4.70
CA ILE A 217 -10.27 -23.08 -5.77
C ILE A 217 -10.23 -21.77 -6.56
N TRP A 218 -9.97 -21.87 -7.87
CA TRP A 218 -9.97 -20.71 -8.75
C TRP A 218 -11.38 -20.30 -9.18
N HIS A 219 -11.68 -19.01 -9.02
CA HIS A 219 -12.91 -18.35 -9.44
C HIS A 219 -12.60 -17.23 -10.43
N GLU A 220 -12.78 -17.52 -11.72
CA GLU A 220 -12.66 -16.53 -12.80
C GLU A 220 -13.94 -15.68 -12.88
N GLU A 221 -13.91 -14.47 -12.30
CA GLU A 221 -15.11 -13.65 -12.09
C GLU A 221 -15.02 -12.21 -12.61
N PHE A 222 -13.82 -11.69 -12.88
CA PHE A 222 -13.58 -10.32 -13.33
C PHE A 222 -12.28 -10.22 -14.13
N GLU A 223 -11.99 -9.04 -14.67
CA GLU A 223 -10.73 -8.71 -15.35
C GLU A 223 -10.37 -7.27 -14.98
N LEU A 224 -9.23 -7.09 -14.31
CA LEU A 224 -8.77 -5.81 -13.75
C LEU A 224 -7.57 -5.23 -14.52
N ASP A 225 -7.17 -5.87 -15.63
CA ASP A 225 -6.01 -5.49 -16.45
C ASP A 225 -4.72 -5.41 -15.59
N HIS A 226 -4.04 -4.26 -15.59
CA HIS A 226 -2.82 -4.03 -14.79
C HIS A 226 -3.17 -3.34 -13.48
N ALA A 227 -3.81 -4.10 -12.59
CA ALA A 227 -4.26 -3.60 -11.29
C ALA A 227 -3.09 -3.28 -10.35
N SER A 228 -3.33 -2.40 -9.38
CA SER A 228 -2.39 -2.09 -8.31
C SER A 228 -1.94 -3.34 -7.55
N LEU A 229 -0.77 -3.22 -6.93
CA LEU A 229 -0.31 -4.12 -5.89
C LEU A 229 -0.38 -3.27 -4.63
N PRO A 230 -1.21 -3.56 -3.60
CA PRO A 230 -2.19 -4.62 -3.60
C PRO A 230 -3.47 -4.24 -4.35
N ILE A 231 -4.32 -5.23 -4.63
CA ILE A 231 -5.77 -5.05 -4.74
C ILE A 231 -6.32 -5.13 -3.31
N LEU A 232 -7.08 -4.13 -2.88
CA LEU A 232 -7.63 -4.08 -1.52
C LEU A 232 -9.00 -4.75 -1.47
N VAL A 233 -9.27 -5.48 -0.38
CA VAL A 233 -10.57 -6.09 -0.09
C VAL A 233 -11.23 -5.30 1.05
N TYR A 234 -12.40 -4.70 0.79
CA TYR A 234 -13.06 -3.80 1.74
C TYR A 234 -14.55 -3.64 1.41
N ASP A 235 -15.44 -3.73 2.40
CA ASP A 235 -16.87 -3.42 2.24
C ASP A 235 -17.08 -1.90 2.13
N VAL A 236 -17.16 -1.38 0.89
CA VAL A 236 -17.25 0.06 0.61
C VAL A 236 -18.62 0.60 0.96
N ASN A 237 -19.68 -0.14 0.59
CA ASN A 237 -21.06 0.33 0.70
C ASN A 237 -21.73 -0.05 2.05
N GLY A 238 -21.08 -0.87 2.87
CA GLY A 238 -21.54 -1.32 4.17
C GLY A 238 -22.65 -2.38 4.11
N ASP A 239 -22.74 -3.13 3.02
CA ASP A 239 -23.79 -4.14 2.80
C ASP A 239 -23.42 -5.54 3.33
N GLY A 240 -22.19 -5.70 3.83
CA GLY A 240 -21.65 -6.95 4.36
C GLY A 240 -21.03 -7.86 3.31
N LEU A 241 -20.86 -7.41 2.07
CA LEU A 241 -20.10 -8.06 1.02
C LEU A 241 -18.80 -7.29 0.79
N ASN A 242 -17.65 -7.98 0.84
CA ASN A 242 -16.38 -7.31 0.64
C ASN A 242 -16.17 -6.98 -0.85
N ASP A 243 -15.92 -5.70 -1.14
CA ASP A 243 -15.63 -5.18 -2.48
C ASP A 243 -14.13 -5.21 -2.78
N LEU A 244 -13.75 -4.83 -4.00
CA LEU A 244 -12.34 -4.65 -4.38
C LEU A 244 -12.04 -3.19 -4.69
N ILE A 245 -10.94 -2.65 -4.20
CA ILE A 245 -10.40 -1.33 -4.60
C ILE A 245 -9.06 -1.54 -5.29
N TYR A 246 -8.90 -0.95 -6.48
CA TYR A 246 -7.67 -1.12 -7.27
C TYR A 246 -7.38 0.10 -8.15
N GLY A 247 -6.08 0.38 -8.31
CA GLY A 247 -5.57 1.41 -9.21
C GLY A 247 -5.11 0.82 -10.54
N ALA A 248 -5.04 1.64 -11.59
CA ALA A 248 -4.28 1.32 -12.80
C ALA A 248 -2.78 1.52 -12.53
N ALA A 249 -2.06 0.43 -12.33
CA ALA A 249 -0.63 0.46 -12.03
C ALA A 249 0.20 1.06 -13.18
N HIS A 250 -0.27 0.89 -14.42
CA HIS A 250 0.42 1.29 -15.66
C HIS A 250 -0.46 2.08 -16.63
N ASP A 251 -1.54 2.69 -16.15
CA ASP A 251 -2.43 3.53 -16.96
C ASP A 251 -3.10 4.61 -16.07
N TYR A 252 -4.15 5.26 -16.57
CA TYR A 252 -4.99 6.17 -15.80
C TYR A 252 -6.16 5.45 -15.16
N GLY A 253 -6.37 5.72 -13.87
CA GLY A 253 -7.60 5.35 -13.19
C GLY A 253 -7.44 4.70 -11.83
N LEU A 254 -8.48 4.84 -11.03
CA LEU A 254 -8.71 4.26 -9.72
C LEU A 254 -10.18 3.89 -9.64
N TRP A 255 -10.48 2.68 -9.21
CA TRP A 255 -11.82 2.12 -9.21
C TRP A 255 -12.11 1.31 -7.96
N TRP A 256 -13.39 1.07 -7.72
CA TRP A 256 -13.82 -0.05 -6.90
C TRP A 256 -14.79 -0.96 -7.66
N MET A 257 -14.77 -2.25 -7.33
CA MET A 257 -15.66 -3.29 -7.86
C MET A 257 -16.65 -3.67 -6.76
N GLU A 258 -17.88 -3.19 -6.91
CA GLU A 258 -18.98 -3.54 -6.01
C GLU A 258 -19.37 -5.00 -6.20
N GLN A 259 -19.30 -5.74 -5.11
CA GLN A 259 -19.79 -7.10 -5.03
C GLN A 259 -21.32 -7.08 -4.88
N GLY A 260 -21.99 -7.94 -5.65
CA GLY A 260 -23.42 -8.15 -5.54
C GLY A 260 -23.81 -9.59 -5.82
N LYS A 261 -25.11 -9.81 -5.99
CA LYS A 261 -25.66 -11.09 -6.43
C LYS A 261 -26.58 -10.88 -7.62
N ASP A 262 -26.41 -11.71 -8.65
CA ASP A 262 -27.32 -11.75 -9.79
C ASP A 262 -28.68 -12.38 -9.42
N GLU A 263 -29.61 -12.43 -10.37
CA GLU A 263 -30.94 -13.03 -10.17
C GLU A 263 -30.90 -14.52 -9.79
N ALA A 264 -29.81 -15.23 -10.13
CA ALA A 264 -29.59 -16.63 -9.80
C ALA A 264 -28.87 -16.81 -8.45
N GLY A 265 -28.49 -15.72 -7.78
CA GLY A 265 -27.75 -15.72 -6.52
C GLY A 265 -26.25 -15.94 -6.66
N LYS A 266 -25.70 -15.92 -7.89
CA LYS A 266 -24.25 -15.96 -8.13
C LYS A 266 -23.64 -14.60 -7.84
N ARG A 267 -22.40 -14.57 -7.34
CA ARG A 267 -21.63 -13.32 -7.20
C ARG A 267 -21.60 -12.56 -8.53
N SER A 268 -21.82 -11.26 -8.46
CA SER A 268 -21.73 -10.32 -9.58
C SER A 268 -20.85 -9.13 -9.20
N TRP A 269 -20.31 -8.44 -10.20
CA TRP A 269 -19.41 -7.30 -9.98
C TRP A 269 -19.87 -6.08 -10.79
N THR A 270 -19.92 -4.91 -10.13
CA THR A 270 -20.19 -3.62 -10.78
C THR A 270 -19.02 -2.67 -10.54
N ARG A 271 -18.37 -2.20 -11.61
CA ARG A 271 -17.27 -1.24 -11.49
C ARG A 271 -17.79 0.18 -11.30
N HIS A 272 -17.16 0.91 -10.40
CA HIS A 272 -17.39 2.33 -10.15
C HIS A 272 -16.08 3.11 -10.23
N ASP A 273 -16.12 4.29 -10.83
CA ASP A 273 -14.97 5.19 -10.94
C ASP A 273 -14.74 5.94 -9.64
N ILE A 274 -13.49 5.96 -9.14
CA ILE A 274 -13.04 6.79 -8.01
C ILE A 274 -12.30 8.03 -8.54
N ASP A 275 -11.26 7.81 -9.36
CA ASP A 275 -10.48 8.87 -9.98
C ASP A 275 -9.98 8.41 -11.34
N THR A 276 -10.42 9.05 -12.42
CA THR A 276 -10.02 8.69 -13.80
C THR A 276 -8.98 9.65 -14.39
N GLU A 277 -8.55 10.65 -13.62
CA GLU A 277 -7.70 11.75 -14.11
C GLU A 277 -6.21 11.56 -13.82
N ARG A 278 -5.87 10.61 -12.95
CA ARG A 278 -4.51 10.39 -12.45
C ARG A 278 -3.97 9.04 -12.93
N SER A 279 -2.67 9.01 -13.18
CA SER A 279 -1.97 7.85 -13.72
C SER A 279 -1.14 7.12 -12.68
N GLN A 280 -0.93 5.83 -12.94
CA GLN A 280 0.03 4.95 -12.25
C GLN A 280 -0.23 4.86 -10.74
N TYR A 281 -1.49 4.63 -10.35
CA TYR A 281 -1.82 4.24 -8.98
C TYR A 281 -1.36 2.80 -8.75
N HIS A 282 -0.12 2.66 -8.28
CA HIS A 282 0.55 1.37 -8.17
C HIS A 282 0.37 0.72 -6.79
N ASP A 283 0.52 1.50 -5.72
CA ASP A 283 0.33 1.07 -4.33
C ASP A 283 -0.86 1.78 -3.68
N LEU A 284 -1.59 1.06 -2.82
CA LEU A 284 -2.79 1.50 -2.13
C LEU A 284 -2.73 1.06 -0.67
N ARG A 285 -3.23 1.90 0.24
CA ARG A 285 -3.44 1.54 1.65
C ARG A 285 -4.76 2.10 2.18
N LEU A 286 -5.42 1.34 3.06
CA LEU A 286 -6.56 1.81 3.84
C LEU A 286 -6.11 2.05 5.28
N VAL A 287 -6.29 3.27 5.79
CA VAL A 287 -5.85 3.68 7.14
C VAL A 287 -6.83 4.72 7.67
N ASP A 288 -7.17 4.65 8.96
CA ASP A 288 -7.85 5.74 9.67
C ASP A 288 -6.86 6.90 9.83
N LEU A 289 -6.86 7.79 8.84
CA LEU A 289 -5.88 8.86 8.68
C LEU A 289 -6.34 10.12 9.42
N ASP A 290 -7.65 10.28 9.57
CA ASP A 290 -8.27 11.43 10.20
C ASP A 290 -8.80 11.20 11.64
N ASN A 291 -8.56 10.00 12.19
CA ASN A 291 -8.91 9.57 13.54
C ASN A 291 -10.43 9.59 13.83
N ASP A 292 -11.27 9.42 12.79
CA ASP A 292 -12.73 9.34 12.93
C ASP A 292 -13.28 7.90 13.13
N GLY A 293 -12.39 6.90 13.08
CA GLY A 293 -12.72 5.49 13.21
C GLY A 293 -13.13 4.82 11.92
N LYS A 294 -13.09 5.52 10.78
CA LYS A 294 -13.26 4.98 9.43
C LYS A 294 -11.93 5.01 8.68
N LEU A 295 -11.83 4.20 7.62
CA LEU A 295 -10.61 4.15 6.82
C LEU A 295 -10.69 5.12 5.64
N GLU A 296 -9.61 5.88 5.44
CA GLU A 296 -9.31 6.59 4.20
C GLU A 296 -8.47 5.72 3.27
N LEU A 297 -8.66 5.89 1.96
CA LEU A 297 -7.78 5.30 0.95
C LEU A 297 -6.62 6.26 0.66
N ILE A 298 -5.38 5.81 0.80
CA ILE A 298 -4.17 6.56 0.49
C ILE A 298 -3.52 5.96 -0.75
N THR A 299 -3.17 6.80 -1.72
CA THR A 299 -2.40 6.39 -2.90
C THR A 299 -1.79 7.59 -3.62
N GLY A 300 -0.88 7.32 -4.56
CA GLY A 300 -0.24 8.31 -5.39
C GLY A 300 0.36 7.71 -6.63
N LYS A 301 0.87 8.58 -7.49
CA LYS A 301 1.54 8.19 -8.72
C LYS A 301 2.85 7.45 -8.43
N ARG A 302 3.07 6.30 -9.06
CA ARG A 302 4.42 5.74 -9.25
C ARG A 302 5.11 6.50 -10.38
N TYR A 303 5.89 7.52 -10.03
CA TYR A 303 6.51 8.37 -11.04
C TYR A 303 7.48 7.61 -11.93
N TYR A 304 7.25 7.67 -13.24
CA TYR A 304 8.14 7.12 -14.26
C TYR A 304 8.33 5.60 -14.13
N ALA A 305 7.24 4.87 -13.80
CA ALA A 305 7.23 3.44 -13.46
C ALA A 305 8.11 2.64 -14.42
N HIS A 306 7.74 2.47 -15.70
CA HIS A 306 8.55 1.79 -16.72
C HIS A 306 9.49 2.70 -17.52
N ASN A 307 10.26 3.55 -16.82
CA ASN A 307 11.22 4.47 -17.44
C ASN A 307 10.57 5.38 -18.50
N GLY A 308 9.35 5.83 -18.25
CA GLY A 308 8.62 6.73 -19.13
C GLY A 308 7.72 6.07 -20.17
N SER A 309 7.65 4.74 -20.19
CA SER A 309 6.87 4.00 -21.20
C SER A 309 5.37 3.99 -20.93
N ASP A 310 4.96 4.20 -19.67
CA ASP A 310 3.55 4.14 -19.26
C ASP A 310 2.81 5.45 -19.58
N PRO A 311 1.51 5.38 -19.94
CA PRO A 311 0.63 6.54 -20.01
C PRO A 311 0.76 7.46 -18.80
N GLY A 312 0.83 8.77 -19.07
CA GLY A 312 0.95 9.78 -18.04
C GLY A 312 2.29 9.81 -17.30
N ALA A 313 3.33 9.10 -17.75
CA ALA A 313 4.64 9.14 -17.10
C ALA A 313 5.18 10.55 -16.86
N ASP A 314 5.00 11.47 -17.82
CA ASP A 314 5.45 12.86 -17.73
C ASP A 314 4.44 13.81 -17.04
N ASP A 315 3.26 13.32 -16.64
CA ASP A 315 2.31 14.14 -15.89
C ASP A 315 2.88 14.58 -14.54
N PRO A 316 2.35 15.65 -13.95
CA PRO A 316 2.66 16.00 -12.57
C PRO A 316 2.50 14.80 -11.62
N ILE A 317 3.36 14.73 -10.61
CA ILE A 317 3.31 13.73 -9.55
C ILE A 317 2.33 14.20 -8.49
N GLY A 318 1.57 13.27 -7.90
CA GLY A 318 0.76 13.57 -6.74
C GLY A 318 0.60 12.40 -5.78
N LEU A 319 0.34 12.79 -4.53
CA LEU A 319 0.00 11.94 -3.39
C LEU A 319 -1.34 12.43 -2.83
N TYR A 320 -2.24 11.49 -2.57
CA TYR A 320 -3.64 11.76 -2.23
C TYR A 320 -4.11 10.85 -1.11
N TYR A 321 -5.10 11.34 -0.37
CA TYR A 321 -6.02 10.47 0.36
C TYR A 321 -7.45 10.70 -0.15
N PHE A 322 -8.30 9.69 0.01
CA PHE A 322 -9.70 9.73 -0.36
C PHE A 322 -10.54 9.39 0.86
N LYS A 323 -11.39 10.33 1.29
CA LYS A 323 -12.38 10.07 2.33
C LYS A 323 -13.52 9.24 1.73
N ILE A 324 -13.86 8.15 2.40
CA ILE A 324 -14.89 7.20 1.97
C ILE A 324 -16.17 7.47 2.77
N ASP A 325 -17.22 7.97 2.11
CA ASP A 325 -18.54 8.16 2.72
C ASP A 325 -19.61 7.38 1.93
N GLY A 326 -19.91 6.18 2.42
CA GLY A 326 -20.66 5.18 1.68
C GLY A 326 -19.95 4.87 0.36
N THR A 327 -20.67 5.01 -0.76
CA THR A 327 -20.11 4.74 -2.11
C THR A 327 -19.33 5.92 -2.70
N THR A 328 -19.13 7.01 -1.96
CA THR A 328 -18.48 8.23 -2.46
C THR A 328 -17.04 8.32 -1.95
N PHE A 329 -16.11 8.58 -2.87
CA PHE A 329 -14.70 8.83 -2.59
C PHE A 329 -14.38 10.30 -2.87
N THR A 330 -14.05 11.07 -1.82
CA THR A 330 -13.66 12.48 -1.96
C THR A 330 -12.15 12.61 -1.94
N ARG A 331 -11.55 13.00 -3.08
CA ARG A 331 -10.09 13.20 -3.21
C ARG A 331 -9.62 14.44 -2.46
N HIS A 332 -8.67 14.25 -1.56
CA HIS A 332 -7.87 15.30 -0.95
C HIS A 332 -6.42 15.20 -1.41
N THR A 333 -5.85 16.33 -1.83
CA THR A 333 -4.46 16.37 -2.33
C THR A 333 -3.51 16.68 -1.17
N ILE A 334 -2.61 15.76 -0.88
CA ILE A 334 -1.51 15.96 0.08
C ILE A 334 -0.39 16.74 -0.60
N ASP A 335 -0.04 16.33 -1.81
CA ASP A 335 1.00 16.97 -2.62
C ASP A 335 0.73 16.78 -4.10
N TYR A 336 1.09 17.77 -4.91
CA TYR A 336 0.90 17.72 -6.36
C TYR A 336 1.78 18.73 -7.10
N GLY A 337 2.48 18.29 -8.14
CA GLY A 337 3.31 19.18 -8.94
C GLY A 337 4.38 18.48 -9.76
N GLU A 338 5.34 19.25 -10.24
CA GLU A 338 6.44 18.76 -11.05
C GLU A 338 7.34 17.79 -10.26
N ALA A 339 7.95 16.84 -10.98
CA ALA A 339 8.94 15.94 -10.42
C ALA A 339 10.09 16.69 -9.71
N GLY A 340 10.47 16.21 -8.52
CA GLY A 340 11.47 16.85 -7.66
C GLY A 340 10.96 18.04 -6.84
N LYS A 341 9.69 18.42 -6.99
CA LYS A 341 9.00 19.41 -6.14
C LYS A 341 7.82 18.80 -5.38
N ALA A 342 7.11 17.86 -5.99
CA ALA A 342 6.06 17.06 -5.38
C ALA A 342 6.52 15.61 -5.18
N SER A 343 5.79 14.82 -4.40
CA SER A 343 5.99 13.38 -4.20
C SER A 343 4.82 12.56 -4.74
N GLY A 344 5.13 11.32 -5.13
CA GLY A 344 4.15 10.27 -5.43
C GLY A 344 4.10 9.24 -4.30
N ALA A 345 3.77 7.99 -4.63
CA ALA A 345 3.73 6.87 -3.68
C ALA A 345 4.71 5.72 -4.00
N GLY A 346 5.45 5.79 -5.12
CA GLY A 346 6.40 4.74 -5.49
C GLY A 346 5.72 3.39 -5.75
N ILE A 347 6.43 2.30 -5.43
CA ILE A 347 5.98 0.89 -5.53
C ILE A 347 5.49 0.38 -4.17
N TYR A 348 6.08 0.89 -3.09
CA TYR A 348 5.83 0.42 -1.73
C TYR A 348 6.01 1.58 -0.74
N PHE A 349 4.96 2.38 -0.50
CA PHE A 349 4.99 3.43 0.53
C PHE A 349 4.59 2.87 1.89
N TRP A 350 4.81 3.64 2.96
CA TRP A 350 4.48 3.23 4.32
C TRP A 350 3.67 4.29 5.05
N VAL A 351 2.83 3.85 5.98
CA VAL A 351 2.01 4.70 6.84
C VAL A 351 2.16 4.22 8.28
N ASP A 352 2.58 5.13 9.16
CA ASP A 352 2.73 4.89 10.60
C ASP A 352 2.86 6.24 11.33
N ASP A 353 2.51 6.30 12.61
CA ASP A 353 2.74 7.46 13.49
C ASP A 353 4.23 7.48 13.90
N VAL A 354 5.07 8.20 13.15
CA VAL A 354 6.54 8.15 13.31
C VAL A 354 7.03 9.06 14.43
N ASP A 355 6.32 10.16 14.68
CA ASP A 355 6.69 11.14 15.70
C ASP A 355 5.95 10.94 17.04
N GLY A 356 4.98 10.02 17.08
CA GLY A 356 4.22 9.66 18.27
C GLY A 356 3.13 10.68 18.64
N ASN A 357 2.68 11.49 17.68
CA ASN A 357 1.70 12.54 17.91
C ASN A 357 0.23 12.04 17.87
N GLY A 358 0.01 10.77 17.54
CA GLY A 358 -1.29 10.13 17.42
C GLY A 358 -1.97 10.26 16.06
N TRP A 359 -1.28 10.80 15.05
CA TRP A 359 -1.73 10.87 13.67
C TRP A 359 -0.84 10.03 12.78
N GLN A 360 -1.44 9.38 11.78
CA GLN A 360 -0.70 8.53 10.85
C GLN A 360 0.06 9.40 9.83
N ASP A 361 1.38 9.20 9.75
CA ASP A 361 2.27 9.88 8.81
C ASP A 361 2.50 9.03 7.57
N ILE A 362 2.94 9.66 6.47
CA ILE A 362 3.15 8.96 5.19
C ILE A 362 4.61 9.07 4.76
N LEU A 363 5.30 7.94 4.66
CA LEU A 363 6.64 7.83 4.07
C LEU A 363 6.51 7.40 2.61
N ALA A 364 6.80 8.33 1.72
CA ALA A 364 6.60 8.23 0.29
C ALA A 364 7.95 8.13 -0.46
N PRO A 365 8.33 6.92 -0.93
CA PRO A 365 9.49 6.73 -1.80
C PRO A 365 9.13 7.02 -3.27
N GLY A 366 10.14 7.21 -4.10
CA GLY A 366 9.96 7.45 -5.53
C GLY A 366 11.26 7.78 -6.26
N LYS A 367 11.19 7.76 -7.60
CA LYS A 367 12.33 8.12 -8.46
C LYS A 367 12.76 9.59 -8.35
N ASP A 368 11.98 10.40 -7.65
CA ASP A 368 12.19 11.82 -7.35
C ASP A 368 12.72 12.08 -5.92
N GLY A 369 12.84 11.02 -5.10
CA GLY A 369 13.42 11.03 -3.77
C GLY A 369 12.53 10.37 -2.72
N LEU A 370 12.97 10.44 -1.47
CA LEU A 370 12.22 9.99 -0.30
C LEU A 370 11.64 11.21 0.44
N TYR A 371 10.33 11.20 0.64
CA TYR A 371 9.61 12.26 1.36
C TYR A 371 8.84 11.68 2.55
N LEU A 372 8.82 12.41 3.65
CA LEU A 372 7.99 12.14 4.82
C LEU A 372 6.96 13.27 4.94
N PHE A 373 5.70 12.88 5.09
CA PHE A 373 4.57 13.78 5.32
C PHE A 373 4.06 13.57 6.73
N LEU A 374 4.44 14.45 7.65
CA LEU A 374 4.01 14.40 9.04
C LEU A 374 2.60 14.97 9.17
N ASN A 375 1.64 14.16 9.58
CA ASN A 375 0.27 14.56 9.78
C ASN A 375 0.15 15.37 11.08
N GLN A 376 -0.27 16.61 10.97
CA GLN A 376 -0.46 17.55 12.08
C GLN A 376 -1.93 17.61 12.52
N GLY A 377 -2.77 16.70 12.03
CA GLY A 377 -4.21 16.70 12.22
C GLY A 377 -4.92 17.79 11.43
N PHE A 378 -6.13 18.12 11.87
CA PHE A 378 -6.91 19.19 11.26
C PHE A 378 -6.29 20.56 11.56
N LYS A 379 -6.24 21.41 10.53
CA LYS A 379 -5.81 22.79 10.71
C LYS A 379 -6.79 23.53 11.62
N ASP A 380 -6.32 24.05 12.75
CA ASP A 380 -7.10 24.96 13.59
C ASP A 380 -7.57 26.16 12.76
N THR A 381 -8.88 26.27 12.54
CA THR A 381 -9.49 27.49 12.00
C THR A 381 -9.54 28.54 13.11
N ASN A 382 -8.44 29.27 13.31
CA ASN A 382 -8.43 30.47 14.17
C ASN A 382 -9.18 31.65 13.53
#